data_AF-A0A1I2AER0-F1
#
_entry.id   AF-A0A1I2AER0-F1
#
_cell.length_a   1.000
_cell.length_b   1.000
_cell.length_c   1.000
_cell.angle_alpha   90.00
_cell.angle_beta   90.00
_cell.angle_gamma   90.00
#
_symmetry.space_group_name_H-M   'P 1'
#
loop_
_entity.id
_entity.type
_entity.pdbx_description
1 polymer ?
#
loop_
_entity_poly.entity_id
_entity_poly.type
_entity_poly.pdbx_seq_one_letter_code
_entity_poly.pdbx_strand_id
1 'polypeptide(L)'
;MIIGIIEALKAEGVTIRADGDFLELSPAEKITKELIERLKKHKPAILAELKRQGRYAKVLAILTDNPETKRAIITDMDSDPDNVIITIVIRNQYTFEMMIPKAKYDPFTLLELINKGSLQ
;
A
#
# COMPACT_ATOMS: atom_id res chain seq x y z
N MET A 1 -6.35 -3.66 16.44
CA MET A 1 -6.21 -3.52 14.97
C MET A 1 -4.81 -3.04 14.64
N ILE A 2 -4.16 -3.58 13.60
CA ILE A 2 -2.78 -3.23 13.20
C ILE A 2 -2.63 -1.74 12.84
N ILE A 3 -3.66 -1.17 12.22
CA ILE A 3 -3.75 0.27 11.92
C ILE A 3 -3.52 1.11 13.19
N GLY A 4 -4.16 0.76 14.30
CA GLY A 4 -3.98 1.45 15.58
C GLY A 4 -2.58 1.31 16.18
N ILE A 5 -1.80 0.30 15.81
CA ILE A 5 -0.37 0.20 16.22
C ILE A 5 0.45 1.22 15.43
N ILE A 6 0.27 1.28 14.11
CA ILE A 6 1.01 2.21 13.24
C ILE A 6 0.66 3.67 13.57
N GLU A 7 -0.62 3.96 13.79
CA GLU A 7 -1.09 5.31 14.17
C GLU A 7 -0.58 5.76 15.54
N ALA A 8 -0.58 4.87 16.53
CA ALA A 8 -0.04 5.17 17.86
C ALA A 8 1.45 5.54 17.78
N LEU A 9 2.24 4.78 17.00
CA LEU A 9 3.66 5.08 16.81
C LEU A 9 3.88 6.44 16.14
N LYS A 10 3.10 6.74 15.09
CA LYS A 10 3.17 8.05 14.44
C LYS A 10 2.80 9.19 15.40
N ALA A 11 1.79 9.01 16.25
CA ALA A 11 1.38 9.99 17.26
C ALA A 11 2.45 10.21 18.34
N GLU A 12 3.21 9.17 18.69
CA GLU A 12 4.38 9.25 19.58
C GLU A 12 5.62 9.83 18.90
N GLY A 13 5.52 10.21 17.62
CA GLY A 13 6.62 10.74 16.82
C GLY A 13 7.67 9.69 16.45
N VAL A 14 7.25 8.42 16.33
CA VAL A 14 8.03 7.33 15.77
C VAL A 14 7.56 7.08 14.35
N THR A 15 8.47 7.27 13.40
CA THR A 15 8.31 6.85 12.02
C THR A 15 8.54 5.35 11.92
N ILE A 16 7.63 4.66 11.23
CA ILE A 16 7.76 3.25 10.89
C ILE A 16 7.59 3.08 9.38
N ARG A 17 8.50 2.34 8.74
CA ARG A 17 8.49 2.04 7.30
C ARG A 17 8.77 0.56 7.07
N ALA A 18 8.28 0.05 5.95
CA ALA A 18 8.65 -1.27 5.45
C ALA A 18 9.81 -1.13 4.47
N ASP A 19 10.89 -1.86 4.72
CA ASP A 19 12.02 -2.03 3.81
C ASP A 19 12.18 -3.53 3.52
N GLY A 20 11.67 -3.96 2.37
CA GLY A 20 11.53 -5.38 2.04
C GLY A 20 10.72 -6.14 3.11
N ASP A 21 11.41 -6.99 3.87
CA ASP A 21 10.86 -7.79 4.97
C ASP A 21 11.27 -7.28 6.36
N PHE A 22 11.83 -6.07 6.41
CA PHE A 22 12.26 -5.41 7.64
C PHE A 22 11.39 -4.19 7.95
N LEU A 23 11.26 -3.92 9.25
CA LEU A 23 10.65 -2.70 9.74
C LEU A 23 11.76 -1.73 10.11
N GLU A 24 11.79 -0.59 9.42
CA GLU A 24 12.66 0.52 9.75
C GLU A 24 11.91 1.45 10.72
N LEU A 25 12.59 1.85 11.79
CA LEU A 25 12.04 2.68 12.86
C LEU A 25 12.95 3.88 13.09
N SER A 26 12.38 5.06 13.28
CA SER A 26 13.13 6.29 13.56
C SER A 26 12.28 7.25 14.40
N PRO A 27 12.87 8.02 15.33
CA PRO A 27 14.29 8.09 15.66
C PRO A 27 14.70 6.99 16.67
N ALA A 28 15.98 6.63 16.71
CA ALA A 28 16.48 5.46 17.44
C ALA A 28 16.28 5.56 18.97
N GLU A 29 16.29 6.78 19.52
CA GLU A 29 16.18 7.05 20.95
C GLU A 29 14.79 6.70 21.51
N LYS A 30 13.78 6.60 20.63
CA LYS A 30 12.41 6.21 20.99
C LYS A 30 12.16 4.71 20.87
N ILE A 31 13.15 3.93 20.41
CA ILE A 31 12.99 2.50 20.18
C ILE A 31 13.34 1.72 21.45
N THR A 32 12.32 1.31 22.19
CA THR A 32 12.48 0.48 23.39
C THR A 32 12.45 -1.02 23.07
N LYS A 33 12.95 -1.85 23.99
CA LYS A 33 12.90 -3.32 23.83
C LYS A 33 11.46 -3.82 23.83
N GLU A 34 10.60 -3.24 24.66
CA GLU A 34 9.17 -3.56 24.73
C GLU A 34 8.46 -3.27 23.41
N LEU A 35 8.80 -2.15 22.77
CA LEU A 35 8.29 -1.80 21.44
C LEU A 35 8.72 -2.84 20.40
N ILE A 36 10.00 -3.22 20.40
CA ILE A 36 10.53 -4.23 19.47
C ILE A 36 9.77 -5.56 19.62
N GLU A 37 9.57 -6.04 20.85
CA GLU A 37 8.86 -7.30 21.09
C GLU A 37 7.38 -7.22 20.66
N ARG A 38 6.71 -6.09 20.91
CA ARG A 38 5.35 -5.84 20.43
C ARG A 38 5.27 -5.85 18.90
N LEU A 39 6.23 -5.21 18.22
CA LEU A 39 6.29 -5.16 16.76
C LEU A 39 6.58 -6.53 16.16
N LYS A 40 7.50 -7.31 16.74
CA LYS A 40 7.83 -8.67 16.28
C LYS A 40 6.60 -9.58 16.28
N LYS A 41 5.78 -9.52 17.35
CA LYS A 41 4.54 -10.32 17.46
C LYS A 41 3.56 -10.11 16.30
N HIS A 42 3.57 -8.92 15.71
CA HIS A 42 2.65 -8.53 14.64
C HIS A 42 3.35 -8.19 13.32
N LYS A 43 4.65 -8.53 13.20
CA LYS A 43 5.52 -8.06 12.11
C LYS A 43 4.93 -8.31 10.71
N PRO A 44 4.45 -9.53 10.35
CA PRO A 44 3.93 -9.76 9.01
C PRO A 44 2.73 -8.88 8.67
N ALA A 45 1.82 -8.70 9.62
CA ALA A 45 0.62 -7.89 9.40
C ALA A 45 0.95 -6.39 9.34
N ILE A 46 1.91 -5.92 10.12
CA ILE A 46 2.42 -4.54 10.06
C ILE A 46 3.09 -4.28 8.72
N LEU A 47 3.95 -5.19 8.25
CA LEU A 47 4.58 -5.07 6.93
C LEU A 47 3.56 -5.01 5.81
N ALA A 48 2.55 -5.89 5.82
CA ALA A 48 1.50 -5.91 4.82
C ALA A 48 0.74 -4.57 4.78
N GLU A 49 0.38 -4.03 5.94
CA GLU A 49 -0.33 -2.74 6.04
C GLU A 49 0.56 -1.55 5.61
N LEU A 50 1.84 -1.54 5.96
CA LEU A 50 2.77 -0.50 5.52
C LEU A 50 3.00 -0.53 4.00
N LYS A 51 3.14 -1.72 3.41
CA LYS A 51 3.23 -1.89 1.95
C LYS A 51 1.96 -1.38 1.25
N ARG A 52 0.78 -1.71 1.81
CA ARG A 52 -0.51 -1.19 1.34
C ARG A 52 -0.61 0.33 1.42
N GLN A 53 -0.26 0.94 2.55
CA GLN A 53 -0.21 2.41 2.69
C GLN A 53 0.76 3.04 1.69
N GLY A 54 1.90 2.39 1.44
CA GLY A 54 2.87 2.83 0.43
C GLY A 54 2.30 2.81 -1.00
N ARG A 55 1.57 1.76 -1.38
CA ARG A 55 0.84 1.71 -2.66
C ARG A 55 -0.17 2.84 -2.78
N TYR A 56 -0.96 3.07 -1.73
CA TYR A 56 -1.97 4.14 -1.70
C TYR A 56 -1.34 5.52 -1.89
N ALA A 57 -0.24 5.79 -1.18
CA ALA A 57 0.49 7.04 -1.33
C ALA A 57 1.01 7.25 -2.76
N LYS A 58 1.57 6.20 -3.38
CA LYS A 58 2.07 6.26 -4.77
C LYS A 58 0.96 6.58 -5.78
N VAL A 59 -0.18 5.89 -5.70
CA VAL A 59 -1.29 6.12 -6.65
C VAL A 59 -1.97 7.48 -6.45
N LEU A 60 -2.04 7.97 -5.21
CA LEU A 60 -2.54 9.32 -4.93
C LEU A 60 -1.60 10.41 -5.44
N ALA A 61 -0.28 10.19 -5.39
CA ALA A 61 0.69 11.10 -5.99
C ALA A 61 0.44 11.25 -7.51
N ILE A 62 0.17 10.15 -8.23
CA ILE A 62 -0.17 10.20 -9.67
C ILE A 62 -1.36 11.13 -9.94
N LEU A 63 -2.41 11.06 -9.11
CA LEU A 63 -3.56 11.96 -9.24
C LEU A 63 -3.22 13.41 -8.85
N THR A 64 -2.35 13.60 -7.86
CA THR A 64 -1.94 14.94 -7.45
C THR A 64 -1.17 15.63 -8.59
N ASP A 65 -0.27 14.90 -9.23
CA ASP A 65 0.57 15.38 -10.33
C ASP A 65 -0.20 15.57 -11.65
N ASN A 66 -1.36 14.92 -11.79
CA ASN A 66 -2.21 14.98 -12.98
C ASN A 66 -3.65 15.37 -12.61
N PRO A 67 -3.96 16.67 -12.42
CA PRO A 67 -5.27 17.13 -11.95
C PRO A 67 -6.44 16.69 -12.83
N GLU A 68 -6.25 16.66 -14.15
CA GLU A 68 -7.26 16.26 -15.14
C GLU A 68 -7.55 14.75 -15.14
N THR A 69 -6.65 13.95 -14.57
CA THR A 69 -6.81 12.51 -14.49
C THR A 69 -7.87 12.17 -13.43
N LYS A 70 -8.94 11.49 -13.85
CA LYS A 70 -10.03 11.04 -12.96
C LYS A 70 -9.69 9.78 -12.16
N ARG A 71 -8.82 8.91 -12.70
CA ARG A 71 -8.41 7.65 -12.07
C ARG A 71 -6.93 7.37 -12.24
N ALA A 72 -6.31 6.82 -11.21
CA ALA A 72 -4.96 6.29 -11.28
C ALA A 72 -4.96 4.84 -10.81
N ILE A 73 -4.13 4.04 -11.46
CA ILE A 73 -4.03 2.60 -11.23
C ILE A 73 -2.56 2.26 -11.16
N ILE A 74 -2.18 1.47 -10.17
CA ILE A 74 -0.85 0.86 -10.08
C ILE A 74 -0.98 -0.64 -9.89
N THR A 75 0.00 -1.38 -10.39
CA THR A 75 0.10 -2.83 -10.28
C THR A 75 1.37 -3.18 -9.50
N ASP A 76 1.24 -4.00 -8.49
CA ASP A 76 2.32 -4.52 -7.66
C ASP A 76 2.39 -6.04 -7.83
N MET A 77 3.48 -6.51 -8.44
CA MET A 77 3.71 -7.92 -8.73
C MET A 77 4.66 -8.58 -7.71
N ASP A 78 5.24 -7.79 -6.81
CA ASP A 78 6.34 -8.21 -5.94
C ASP A 78 5.87 -8.46 -4.51
N SER A 79 4.82 -7.76 -4.05
CA SER A 79 4.34 -7.86 -2.67
C SER A 79 3.65 -9.16 -2.30
N ASP A 80 3.11 -9.90 -3.27
CA ASP A 80 2.44 -11.18 -3.06
C ASP A 80 2.98 -12.24 -4.04
N PRO A 81 3.33 -13.45 -3.57
CA PRO A 81 3.91 -14.48 -4.43
C PRO A 81 2.92 -14.98 -5.48
N ASP A 82 1.64 -15.08 -5.14
CA ASP A 82 0.62 -15.76 -5.94
C ASP A 82 -0.28 -14.79 -6.71
N ASN A 83 -0.35 -13.53 -6.29
CA ASN A 83 -1.26 -12.52 -6.81
C ASN A 83 -0.54 -11.26 -7.29
N VAL A 84 -1.12 -10.60 -8.28
CA VAL A 84 -0.86 -9.21 -8.60
C VAL A 84 -1.86 -8.37 -7.81
N ILE A 85 -1.34 -7.40 -7.06
CA ILE A 85 -2.18 -6.43 -6.35
C ILE A 85 -2.38 -5.21 -7.26
N ILE A 86 -3.62 -4.89 -7.54
CA ILE A 86 -4.01 -3.70 -8.29
C ILE A 86 -4.59 -2.70 -7.31
N THR A 87 -3.95 -1.54 -7.19
CA THR A 87 -4.47 -0.44 -6.38
C THR A 87 -5.10 0.59 -7.31
N ILE A 88 -6.36 0.91 -7.07
CA ILE A 88 -7.17 1.82 -7.88
C ILE A 88 -7.63 2.99 -7.03
N VAL A 89 -7.42 4.21 -7.54
CA VAL A 89 -8.04 5.42 -6.99
C VAL A 89 -8.85 6.10 -8.07
N ILE A 90 -10.09 6.44 -7.73
CA ILE A 90 -11.00 7.27 -8.50
C ILE A 90 -11.18 8.57 -7.71
N ARG A 91 -10.76 9.69 -8.31
CA ARG A 91 -10.75 11.00 -7.66
C ARG A 91 -12.15 11.32 -7.10
N ASN A 92 -12.17 11.71 -5.83
CA ASN A 92 -13.38 12.10 -5.08
C ASN A 92 -14.48 11.03 -5.03
N GLN A 93 -14.16 9.75 -5.27
CA GLN A 93 -15.15 8.67 -5.24
C GLN A 93 -14.69 7.47 -4.40
N TYR A 94 -13.67 6.73 -4.88
CA TYR A 94 -13.30 5.44 -4.28
C TYR A 94 -11.79 5.21 -4.28
N THR A 95 -11.32 4.42 -3.32
CA THR A 95 -9.95 3.89 -3.26
C THR A 95 -10.02 2.46 -2.77
N PHE A 96 -9.46 1.52 -3.53
CA PHE A 96 -9.53 0.09 -3.19
C PHE A 96 -8.39 -0.71 -3.82
N GLU A 97 -8.20 -1.93 -3.33
CA GLU A 97 -7.28 -2.91 -3.92
C GLU A 97 -8.07 -4.12 -4.43
N MET A 98 -7.56 -4.70 -5.51
CA MET A 98 -7.99 -5.98 -6.04
C MET A 98 -6.78 -6.92 -6.13
N MET A 99 -6.99 -8.20 -5.86
CA MET A 99 -5.99 -9.23 -6.08
C MET A 99 -6.40 -10.06 -7.30
N ILE A 100 -5.47 -10.21 -8.24
CA ILE A 100 -5.64 -11.09 -9.40
C ILE A 100 -4.57 -12.18 -9.30
N PRO A 101 -4.93 -13.48 -9.30
CA PRO A 101 -3.94 -14.54 -9.35
C PRO A 101 -2.99 -14.33 -10.54
N LYS A 102 -1.67 -14.43 -10.32
CA LYS A 102 -0.66 -14.17 -11.36
C LYS A 102 -0.87 -15.00 -12.61
N ALA A 103 -1.29 -16.26 -12.45
CA ALA A 103 -1.62 -17.16 -13.56
C ALA A 103 -2.78 -16.65 -14.46
N LYS A 104 -3.57 -15.68 -14.00
CA LYS A 104 -4.70 -15.07 -14.72
C LYS A 104 -4.47 -13.60 -15.04
N TYR A 105 -3.35 -13.03 -14.63
CA TYR A 105 -3.07 -11.62 -14.83
C TYR A 105 -2.50 -11.40 -16.24
N ASP A 106 -3.19 -10.57 -17.02
CA ASP A 106 -2.70 -10.05 -18.30
C ASP A 106 -2.76 -8.51 -18.27
N PRO A 107 -1.60 -7.81 -18.31
CA PRO A 107 -1.57 -6.36 -18.26
C PRO A 107 -2.27 -5.70 -19.46
N PHE A 108 -2.28 -6.34 -20.64
CA PHE A 108 -2.94 -5.77 -21.82
C PHE A 108 -4.45 -5.86 -21.73
N THR A 109 -4.98 -7.01 -21.31
CA THR A 109 -6.41 -7.16 -21.03
C THR A 109 -6.88 -6.17 -19.96
N LEU A 110 -6.10 -5.96 -18.89
CA LEU A 110 -6.41 -4.96 -17.87
C LEU A 110 -6.48 -3.55 -18.47
N LEU A 111 -5.51 -3.17 -19.30
CA LEU A 111 -5.49 -1.86 -19.95
C LEU A 111 -6.70 -1.67 -20.88
N GLU A 112 -7.08 -2.71 -21.63
CA GLU A 112 -8.27 -2.68 -22.48
C GLU A 112 -9.55 -2.48 -21.66
N LEU A 113 -9.69 -3.18 -20.53
CA LEU A 113 -10.82 -3.03 -19.61
C LEU A 113 -10.89 -1.62 -19.01
N ILE A 114 -9.75 -1.05 -18.61
CA ILE A 114 -9.67 0.32 -18.11
C ILE A 114 -10.15 1.30 -19.19
N ASN A 115 -9.68 1.15 -20.43
CA ASN A 115 -10.06 2.01 -21.54
C ASN A 115 -11.56 1.91 -21.88
N LYS A 116 -12.11 0.69 -21.92
CA LYS A 116 -13.55 0.47 -22.13
C LYS A 116 -14.41 1.06 -21.02
N GLY A 117 -14.02 0.87 -19.76
CA GLY A 117 -14.66 1.48 -18.60
C GLY A 117 -14.36 2.97 -18.42
N SER A 118 -13.62 3.61 -19.34
CA SER A 118 -13.36 5.05 -19.34
C SER A 118 -14.42 5.88 -20.05
N LEU A 119 -15.31 5.22 -20.79
CA LEU A 119 -16.31 5.83 -21.65
C LEU A 119 -17.68 6.06 -20.97
N GLN A 120 -17.74 5.99 -19.64
CA GLN A 120 -18.95 6.24 -18.83
C GLN A 120 -18.90 7.61 -18.14
#